data_AF-A0A2N2H666-F1
#
_entry.id   AF-A0A2N2H666-F1
#
_cell.length_a   1.000
_cell.length_b   1.000
_cell.length_c   1.000
_cell.angle_alpha   90.00
_cell.angle_beta   90.00
_cell.angle_gamma   90.00
#
_symmetry.space_group_name_H-M   'P 1'
#
loop_
_entity.id
_entity.type
_entity.pdbx_description
1 polymer ?
#
loop_
_entity_poly.entity_id
_entity_poly.type
_entity_poly.pdbx_seq_one_letter_code
_entity_poly.pdbx_strand_id
1 'polypeptide(L)'
;MKAFPVENHAPSGTLLVACVLFLLALLIRLLFYFFNQDLTFYQVSVSGVPFSDAKGWNDLAVSIADGRGMIGAFGGQRPLYPFLLASVYTWFGSSFEVGKLLNVFASSLFVPFVFLIVEKIFNRLVGLFVALFLILERGQLAFSLTMMSEPTGALFFALSFYLLLRAFERRDSLGFFMSGSFLALSNLSRPLTLFCILPFSVSIYLLLKKQSAGSRTIIHGLIPFALGLFLVTAPWIVRQKAVHGILTISDKTADSFYAATSPGRGFWTQETDMEMLRLGIK
;
A
#
# COMPACT_ATOMS: atom_id res chain seq x y z
N MET A 1 7.59 -18.82 29.26
CA MET A 1 8.18 -18.75 27.91
C MET A 1 9.52 -18.04 28.00
N LYS A 2 10.63 -18.74 27.74
CA LYS A 2 11.95 -18.09 27.67
C LYS A 2 12.00 -17.25 26.38
N ALA A 3 12.37 -15.99 26.54
CA ALA A 3 12.41 -14.99 25.48
C ALA A 3 13.37 -15.44 24.36
N PHE A 4 12.93 -15.27 23.11
CA PHE A 4 13.79 -15.44 21.94
C PHE A 4 14.94 -14.42 22.03
N PRO A 5 16.22 -14.86 22.01
CA PRO A 5 17.34 -13.94 22.03
C PRO A 5 17.40 -13.22 20.69
N VAL A 6 17.08 -11.92 20.69
CA VAL A 6 17.27 -11.04 19.53
C VAL A 6 18.74 -10.62 19.52
N GLU A 7 19.59 -11.43 18.90
CA GLU A 7 20.97 -11.04 18.60
C GLU A 7 20.95 -9.89 17.57
N ASN A 8 21.58 -8.75 17.90
CA ASN A 8 21.57 -7.49 17.14
C ASN A 8 22.40 -7.52 15.84
N HIS A 9 22.58 -8.69 15.23
CA HIS A 9 23.25 -8.81 13.94
C HIS A 9 22.27 -9.41 12.94
N ALA A 10 21.94 -8.64 11.90
CA ALA A 10 21.32 -9.24 10.73
C ALA A 10 22.24 -10.39 10.29
N PRO A 11 21.75 -11.65 10.30
CA PRO A 11 22.59 -12.79 9.98
C PRO A 11 23.21 -12.57 8.60
N SER A 12 24.46 -13.01 8.44
CA SER A 12 25.14 -12.94 7.14
C SER A 12 24.22 -13.50 6.05
N GLY A 13 24.06 -12.74 4.96
CA GLY A 13 23.19 -13.12 3.84
C GLY A 13 21.70 -12.80 3.96
N THR A 14 21.21 -12.04 4.95
CA THR A 14 19.80 -11.57 4.99
C THR A 14 19.37 -10.88 3.68
N LEU A 15 20.22 -10.00 3.12
CA LEU A 15 19.93 -9.34 1.85
C LEU A 15 19.84 -10.34 0.69
N LEU A 16 20.74 -11.32 0.64
CA LEU A 16 20.71 -12.37 -0.36
C LEU A 16 19.40 -13.17 -0.27
N VAL A 17 18.97 -13.54 0.94
CA VAL A 17 17.68 -14.22 1.15
C VAL A 17 16.52 -13.35 0.68
N ALA A 18 16.50 -12.07 1.02
CA ALA A 18 15.47 -11.16 0.55
C ALA A 18 15.43 -11.08 -0.99
N CYS A 19 16.59 -11.01 -1.66
CA CYS A 19 16.68 -11.05 -3.12
C CYS A 19 16.16 -12.37 -3.70
N VAL A 20 16.52 -13.51 -3.11
CA VAL A 20 16.03 -14.83 -3.54
C VAL A 20 14.51 -14.93 -3.36
N LEU A 21 13.98 -14.47 -2.23
CA LEU A 21 12.54 -14.44 -1.97
C LEU A 21 11.80 -13.55 -2.97
N PHE A 22 12.36 -12.39 -3.32
CA PHE A 22 11.82 -11.52 -4.36
C PHE A 22 11.77 -12.22 -5.72
N LEU A 23 12.89 -12.82 -6.15
CA LEU A 23 12.95 -13.51 -7.45
C LEU A 23 12.01 -14.73 -7.49
N LEU A 24 11.92 -15.48 -6.39
CA LEU A 24 10.99 -16.59 -6.27
C LEU A 24 9.52 -16.13 -6.31
N ALA A 25 9.20 -15.06 -5.56
CA ALA A 25 7.88 -14.44 -5.57
C ALA A 25 7.47 -13.95 -6.96
N LEU A 26 8.41 -13.31 -7.66
CA LEU A 26 8.23 -12.80 -9.02
C LEU A 26 8.04 -13.94 -10.01
N LEU A 27 8.88 -14.97 -9.97
CA LEU A 27 8.76 -16.14 -10.85
C LEU A 27 7.40 -16.81 -10.68
N ILE A 28 6.99 -17.10 -9.44
CA ILE A 28 5.70 -17.77 -9.18
C ILE A 28 4.53 -16.92 -9.63
N ARG A 29 4.53 -15.61 -9.37
CA ARG A 29 3.45 -14.70 -9.81
C ARG A 29 3.41 -14.52 -11.32
N LEU A 30 4.56 -14.50 -12.00
CA LEU A 30 4.62 -14.47 -13.47
C LEU A 30 4.08 -15.77 -14.06
N LEU A 31 4.48 -16.93 -13.54
CA LEU A 31 3.93 -18.21 -13.97
C LEU A 31 2.40 -18.21 -13.75
N PHE A 32 1.94 -17.81 -12.57
CA PHE A 32 0.53 -17.71 -12.27
C PHE A 32 -0.21 -16.79 -13.23
N TYR A 33 0.36 -15.61 -13.54
CA TYR A 33 -0.17 -14.68 -14.54
C TYR A 33 -0.33 -15.35 -15.92
N PHE A 34 0.73 -15.96 -16.46
CA PHE A 34 0.70 -16.55 -17.81
C PHE A 34 -0.26 -17.74 -17.95
N PHE A 35 -0.43 -18.54 -16.90
CA PHE A 35 -1.38 -19.66 -16.92
C PHE A 35 -2.83 -19.27 -16.63
N ASN A 36 -3.09 -18.02 -16.22
CA ASN A 36 -4.40 -17.62 -15.69
C ASN A 36 -4.85 -16.22 -16.17
N GLN A 37 -4.48 -15.84 -17.39
CA GLN A 37 -4.72 -14.49 -17.92
C GLN A 37 -6.21 -14.11 -17.98
N ASP A 38 -7.09 -15.09 -18.21
CA ASP A 38 -8.53 -14.88 -18.40
C ASP A 38 -9.35 -15.08 -17.13
N LEU A 39 -8.70 -15.29 -15.98
CA LEU A 39 -9.44 -15.53 -14.74
C LEU A 39 -10.31 -14.32 -14.37
N THR A 40 -11.56 -14.63 -14.09
CA THR A 40 -12.51 -13.70 -13.50
C THR A 40 -12.27 -13.67 -11.99
N PHE A 41 -11.89 -12.51 -11.47
CA PHE A 41 -11.53 -12.35 -10.07
C PHE A 41 -12.25 -11.18 -9.44
N TYR A 42 -12.90 -11.44 -8.30
CA TYR A 42 -13.48 -10.47 -7.38
C TYR A 42 -14.33 -9.36 -8.02
N GLN A 43 -14.91 -9.61 -9.20
CA GLN A 43 -15.64 -8.61 -9.98
C GLN A 43 -14.81 -7.35 -10.31
N VAL A 44 -13.48 -7.46 -10.34
CA VAL A 44 -12.57 -6.39 -10.79
C VAL A 44 -11.85 -6.75 -12.09
N SER A 45 -11.83 -8.04 -12.42
CA SER A 45 -11.45 -8.56 -13.73
C SER A 45 -12.54 -9.55 -14.16
N VAL A 46 -13.08 -9.38 -15.37
CA VAL A 46 -14.07 -10.30 -15.96
C VAL A 46 -13.53 -10.75 -17.30
N SER A 47 -13.22 -12.04 -17.46
CA SER A 47 -12.61 -12.61 -18.69
C SER A 47 -11.37 -11.82 -19.16
N GLY A 48 -10.48 -11.47 -18.24
CA GLY A 48 -9.23 -10.78 -18.57
C GLY A 48 -9.34 -9.28 -18.88
N VAL A 49 -10.53 -8.67 -18.79
CA VAL A 49 -10.73 -7.22 -18.99
C VAL A 49 -11.02 -6.49 -17.67
N PRO A 50 -10.62 -5.19 -17.53
CA PRO A 50 -10.90 -4.42 -16.33
C PRO A 50 -12.40 -4.20 -16.15
N PHE A 51 -12.89 -4.47 -14.95
CA PHE A 51 -14.29 -4.23 -14.55
C PHE A 51 -14.34 -3.51 -13.20
N SER A 52 -15.47 -2.89 -12.87
CA SER A 52 -15.65 -2.16 -11.60
C SER A 52 -14.52 -1.13 -11.36
N ASP A 53 -13.95 -1.09 -10.15
CA ASP A 53 -12.86 -0.19 -9.76
C ASP A 53 -11.62 -0.30 -10.66
N ALA A 54 -11.28 -1.49 -11.15
CA ALA A 54 -10.13 -1.64 -12.05
C ALA A 54 -10.33 -0.84 -13.35
N LYS A 55 -11.57 -0.76 -13.85
CA LYS A 55 -11.88 0.10 -15.00
C LYS A 55 -11.66 1.57 -14.66
N GLY A 56 -12.13 2.02 -13.49
CA GLY A 56 -11.93 3.39 -13.03
C GLY A 56 -10.45 3.76 -12.89
N TRP A 57 -9.64 2.88 -12.32
CA TRP A 57 -8.18 3.07 -12.25
C TRP A 57 -7.53 3.10 -13.63
N ASN A 58 -7.97 2.22 -14.55
CA ASN A 58 -7.45 2.17 -15.91
C ASN A 58 -7.70 3.49 -16.64
N ASP A 59 -8.98 3.90 -16.71
CA ASP A 59 -9.41 5.04 -17.50
C ASP A 59 -8.73 6.32 -17.03
N LEU A 60 -8.59 6.48 -15.71
CA LEU A 60 -7.86 7.61 -15.13
C LEU A 60 -6.37 7.58 -15.50
N ALA A 61 -5.72 6.42 -15.41
CA ALA A 61 -4.32 6.28 -15.78
C ALA A 61 -4.08 6.56 -17.28
N VAL A 62 -4.95 6.04 -18.16
CA VAL A 62 -4.91 6.33 -19.61
C VAL A 62 -5.06 7.83 -19.85
N SER A 63 -6.00 8.47 -19.17
CA SER A 63 -6.20 9.92 -19.30
C SER A 63 -4.98 10.74 -18.88
N ILE A 64 -4.31 10.36 -17.80
CA ILE A 64 -3.08 11.02 -17.33
C ILE A 64 -1.94 10.77 -18.34
N ALA A 65 -1.78 9.54 -18.82
CA ALA A 65 -0.74 9.17 -19.79
C ALA A 65 -0.89 9.91 -21.13
N ASP A 66 -2.13 10.11 -21.57
CA ASP A 66 -2.44 10.87 -22.79
C ASP A 66 -2.35 12.40 -22.61
N GLY A 67 -1.93 12.89 -21.43
CA GLY A 67 -1.78 14.31 -21.15
C GLY A 67 -3.09 15.08 -20.93
N ARG A 68 -4.24 14.38 -20.83
CA ARG A 68 -5.55 15.01 -20.56
C ARG A 68 -5.77 15.36 -19.09
N GLY A 69 -4.90 14.86 -18.20
CA GLY A 69 -4.99 15.06 -16.76
C GLY A 69 -5.98 14.11 -16.08
N MET A 70 -6.34 14.43 -14.84
CA MET A 70 -7.19 13.58 -13.97
C MET A 70 -8.68 13.82 -14.19
N ILE A 71 -9.20 13.44 -15.35
CA ILE A 71 -10.62 13.58 -15.70
C ILE A 71 -11.40 12.28 -15.44
N GLY A 72 -12.72 12.40 -15.26
CA GLY A 72 -13.64 11.28 -15.05
C GLY A 72 -13.97 11.02 -13.58
N ALA A 73 -14.75 9.95 -13.35
CA ALA A 73 -15.34 9.64 -12.04
C ALA A 73 -14.31 9.37 -10.92
N PHE A 74 -13.08 9.02 -11.29
CA PHE A 74 -11.99 8.78 -10.34
C PHE A 74 -11.06 9.99 -10.18
N GLY A 75 -11.37 11.16 -10.77
CA GLY A 75 -10.51 12.35 -10.71
C GLY A 75 -10.28 12.92 -9.31
N GLY A 76 -11.16 12.62 -8.35
CA GLY A 76 -11.02 12.94 -6.92
C GLY A 76 -10.55 11.77 -6.06
N GLN A 77 -10.28 10.60 -6.65
CA GLN A 77 -9.73 9.44 -5.98
C GLN A 77 -8.23 9.58 -5.71
N ARG A 78 -7.72 8.72 -4.83
CA ARG A 78 -6.34 8.77 -4.35
C ARG A 78 -5.35 8.64 -5.53
N PRO A 79 -4.28 9.46 -5.57
CA PRO A 79 -3.57 9.74 -6.82
C PRO A 79 -2.45 8.75 -7.15
N LEU A 80 -1.89 8.05 -6.16
CA LEU A 80 -0.60 7.41 -6.36
C LEU A 80 -0.68 6.27 -7.37
N TYR A 81 -1.68 5.41 -7.21
CA TYR A 81 -1.86 4.27 -8.09
C TYR A 81 -2.08 4.66 -9.56
N PRO A 82 -3.00 5.59 -9.91
CA PRO A 82 -3.18 6.01 -11.30
C PRO A 82 -1.95 6.76 -11.85
N PHE A 83 -1.19 7.52 -11.04
CA PHE A 83 0.06 8.12 -11.51
C PHE A 83 1.14 7.08 -11.81
N LEU A 84 1.27 6.04 -10.99
CA LEU A 84 2.20 4.95 -11.26
C LEU A 84 1.82 4.19 -12.53
N LEU A 85 0.54 3.86 -12.69
CA LEU A 85 0.03 3.25 -13.93
C LEU A 85 0.30 4.13 -15.15
N ALA A 86 -0.06 5.41 -15.09
CA ALA A 86 0.16 6.36 -16.18
C ALA A 86 1.64 6.50 -16.55
N SER A 87 2.52 6.50 -15.54
CA SER A 87 3.96 6.53 -15.75
C SER A 87 4.41 5.32 -16.57
N VAL A 88 3.95 4.12 -16.23
CA VAL A 88 4.30 2.89 -16.98
C VAL A 88 3.63 2.87 -18.37
N TYR A 89 2.38 3.31 -18.48
CA TYR A 89 1.64 3.39 -19.75
C TYR A 89 2.33 4.32 -20.77
N THR A 90 2.97 5.39 -20.30
CA THR A 90 3.73 6.31 -21.17
C THR A 90 4.86 5.61 -21.92
N TRP A 91 5.47 4.56 -21.35
CA TRP A 91 6.60 3.83 -21.96
C TRP A 91 6.18 2.56 -22.69
N PHE A 92 5.21 1.83 -22.16
CA PHE A 92 4.85 0.48 -22.62
C PHE A 92 3.47 0.39 -23.28
N GLY A 93 2.73 1.49 -23.32
CA GLY A 93 1.37 1.56 -23.83
C GLY A 93 0.30 1.31 -22.76
N SER A 94 -0.87 1.89 -23.00
CA SER A 94 -2.06 1.82 -22.14
C SER A 94 -2.81 0.50 -22.30
N SER A 95 -2.33 -0.56 -21.64
CA SER A 95 -2.99 -1.88 -21.65
C SER A 95 -3.18 -2.43 -20.24
N PHE A 96 -4.23 -3.24 -20.07
CA PHE A 96 -4.55 -3.86 -18.79
C PHE A 96 -3.43 -4.82 -18.34
N GLU A 97 -2.76 -5.45 -19.31
CA GLU A 97 -1.61 -6.33 -19.13
C GLU A 97 -0.46 -5.60 -18.44
N VAL A 98 -0.15 -4.40 -18.89
CA VAL A 98 0.88 -3.54 -18.28
C VAL A 98 0.51 -3.20 -16.83
N GLY A 99 -0.76 -2.90 -16.56
CA GLY A 99 -1.25 -2.66 -15.20
C GLY A 99 -1.16 -3.89 -14.29
N LYS A 100 -1.51 -5.08 -14.80
CA LYS A 100 -1.33 -6.36 -14.09
C LYS A 100 0.14 -6.61 -13.76
N LEU A 101 1.05 -6.38 -14.71
CA LEU A 101 2.48 -6.57 -14.50
C LEU A 101 3.07 -5.63 -13.45
N LEU A 102 2.60 -4.38 -13.37
CA LEU A 102 2.96 -3.46 -12.28
C LEU A 102 2.60 -4.05 -10.91
N ASN A 103 1.40 -4.62 -10.78
CA ASN A 103 0.94 -5.21 -9.51
C ASN A 103 1.62 -6.56 -9.20
N VAL A 104 1.95 -7.36 -10.21
CA VAL A 104 2.81 -8.54 -10.05
C VAL A 104 4.16 -8.12 -9.48
N PHE A 105 4.78 -7.08 -10.02
CA PHE A 105 6.05 -6.56 -9.51
C PHE A 105 5.92 -6.03 -8.07
N ALA A 106 4.92 -5.17 -7.81
CA ALA A 106 4.71 -4.56 -6.49
C ALA A 106 4.44 -5.62 -5.41
N SER A 107 3.57 -6.59 -5.69
CA SER A 107 3.27 -7.69 -4.76
C SER A 107 4.45 -8.66 -4.57
N SER A 108 5.32 -8.82 -5.57
CA SER A 108 6.56 -9.60 -5.43
C SER A 108 7.56 -8.90 -4.53
N LEU A 109 7.71 -7.57 -4.69
CA LEU A 109 8.62 -6.75 -3.88
C LEU A 109 8.11 -6.56 -2.44
N PHE A 110 6.81 -6.70 -2.20
CA PHE A 110 6.23 -6.69 -0.86
C PHE A 110 6.77 -7.84 0.03
N VAL A 111 6.91 -9.05 -0.53
CA VAL A 111 7.35 -10.26 0.19
C VAL A 111 8.68 -10.09 0.95
N PRO A 112 9.79 -9.64 0.33
CA PRO A 112 11.06 -9.47 1.03
C PRO A 112 10.97 -8.45 2.16
N PHE A 113 10.17 -7.38 2.04
CA PHE A 113 10.02 -6.43 3.15
C PHE A 113 9.28 -7.06 4.33
N VAL A 114 8.25 -7.88 4.09
CA VAL A 114 7.61 -8.65 5.17
C VAL A 114 8.59 -9.61 5.82
N PHE A 115 9.40 -10.33 5.03
CA PHE A 115 10.46 -11.19 5.55
C PHE A 115 11.39 -10.41 6.49
N LEU A 116 11.91 -9.27 6.05
CA LEU A 116 12.84 -8.44 6.84
C LEU A 116 12.22 -7.93 8.14
N ILE A 117 10.93 -7.58 8.11
CA ILE A 117 10.18 -7.15 9.30
C ILE A 117 10.04 -8.33 10.28
N VAL A 118 9.57 -9.49 9.79
CA VAL A 118 9.31 -10.66 10.63
C VAL A 118 10.60 -11.26 11.18
N GLU A 119 11.68 -11.31 10.39
CA GLU A 119 13.01 -11.75 10.84
C GLU A 119 13.50 -10.89 12.02
N LYS A 120 13.29 -9.58 11.93
CA LYS A 120 13.70 -8.60 12.95
C LYS A 120 12.86 -8.64 14.22
N ILE A 121 11.55 -8.90 14.09
CA ILE A 121 10.62 -8.96 15.23
C ILE A 121 10.70 -10.32 15.94
N PHE A 122 10.84 -11.39 15.18
CA PHE A 122 10.85 -12.76 15.66
C PHE A 122 12.21 -13.41 15.41
N ASN A 123 12.33 -14.13 14.30
CA ASN A 123 13.57 -14.77 13.87
C ASN A 123 13.48 -15.15 12.38
N ARG A 124 14.62 -15.53 11.81
CA ARG A 124 14.75 -15.89 10.39
C ARG A 124 13.82 -17.02 9.95
N LEU A 125 13.64 -18.05 10.79
CA LEU A 125 12.80 -19.20 10.43
C LEU A 125 11.33 -18.79 10.29
N VAL A 126 10.81 -18.00 11.23
CA VAL A 126 9.45 -17.45 11.16
C VAL A 126 9.32 -16.51 9.96
N GLY A 127 10.32 -15.67 9.71
CA GLY A 127 10.35 -14.79 8.54
C GLY A 127 10.25 -15.58 7.23
N LEU A 128 11.04 -16.64 7.08
CA LEU A 128 11.01 -17.52 5.91
C LEU A 128 9.65 -18.19 5.76
N PHE A 129 9.08 -18.72 6.83
CA PHE A 129 7.76 -19.36 6.79
C PHE A 129 6.67 -18.39 6.32
N VAL A 130 6.63 -17.18 6.90
CA VAL A 130 5.66 -16.14 6.50
C VAL A 130 5.86 -15.72 5.05
N ALA A 131 7.10 -15.54 4.61
CA ALA A 131 7.39 -15.17 3.23
C ALA A 131 6.96 -16.25 2.24
N LEU A 132 7.27 -17.53 2.52
CA LEU A 132 6.85 -18.65 1.69
C LEU A 132 5.34 -18.81 1.66
N PHE A 133 4.67 -18.60 2.80
CA PHE A 133 3.22 -18.56 2.85
C PHE A 133 2.67 -17.46 1.93
N LEU A 134 3.16 -16.22 2.01
CA LEU A 134 2.73 -15.11 1.15
C LEU A 134 3.06 -15.30 -0.34
N ILE A 135 4.04 -16.14 -0.67
CA ILE A 135 4.36 -16.49 -2.06
C ILE A 135 3.31 -17.45 -2.63
N LEU A 136 2.80 -18.38 -1.82
CA LEU A 136 1.95 -19.48 -2.27
C LEU A 136 0.46 -19.28 -1.96
N GLU A 137 0.12 -18.36 -1.06
CA GLU A 137 -1.26 -18.10 -0.66
C GLU A 137 -2.08 -17.62 -1.86
N ARG A 138 -3.20 -18.30 -2.10
CA ARG A 138 -4.01 -18.15 -3.31
C ARG A 138 -4.60 -16.75 -3.44
N GLY A 139 -5.04 -16.15 -2.34
CA GLY A 139 -5.55 -14.79 -2.30
C GLY A 139 -4.50 -13.77 -2.77
N GLN A 140 -3.26 -13.86 -2.26
CA GLN A 140 -2.14 -13.01 -2.68
C GLN A 140 -1.80 -13.19 -4.16
N LEU A 141 -1.80 -14.42 -4.66
CA LEU A 141 -1.59 -14.70 -6.08
C LEU A 141 -2.71 -14.08 -6.93
N ALA A 142 -3.98 -14.28 -6.55
CA ALA A 142 -5.11 -13.71 -7.26
C ALA A 142 -5.09 -12.17 -7.25
N PHE A 143 -4.86 -11.55 -6.08
CA PHE A 143 -4.79 -10.09 -5.95
C PHE A 143 -3.63 -9.48 -6.75
N SER A 144 -2.52 -10.21 -6.93
CA SER A 144 -1.41 -9.73 -7.77
C SER A 144 -1.80 -9.56 -9.25
N LEU A 145 -2.83 -10.27 -9.70
CA LEU A 145 -3.36 -10.18 -11.08
C LEU A 145 -4.50 -9.18 -11.22
N THR A 146 -4.92 -8.53 -10.14
CA THR A 146 -5.95 -7.49 -10.20
C THR A 146 -5.28 -6.13 -10.40
N MET A 147 -5.80 -5.28 -11.28
CA MET A 147 -5.31 -3.92 -11.45
C MET A 147 -5.95 -2.97 -10.42
N MET A 148 -5.59 -3.20 -9.16
CA MET A 148 -6.14 -2.53 -7.99
C MET A 148 -5.05 -1.84 -7.17
N SER A 149 -5.41 -0.91 -6.30
CA SER A 149 -4.43 -0.09 -5.56
C SER A 149 -3.78 -0.79 -4.36
N GLU A 150 -4.32 -1.95 -3.97
CA GLU A 150 -3.92 -2.78 -2.83
C GLU A 150 -2.44 -3.19 -2.87
N PRO A 151 -1.92 -3.79 -3.96
CA PRO A 151 -0.56 -4.33 -3.94
C PRO A 151 0.48 -3.23 -3.77
N THR A 152 0.27 -2.10 -4.44
CA THR A 152 1.12 -0.92 -4.34
C THR A 152 1.05 -0.28 -2.95
N GLY A 153 -0.17 -0.15 -2.39
CA GLY A 153 -0.35 0.35 -1.02
C GLY A 153 0.33 -0.53 0.02
N ALA A 154 0.17 -1.86 -0.08
CA ALA A 154 0.78 -2.84 0.81
C ALA A 154 2.32 -2.80 0.74
N LEU A 155 2.90 -2.69 -0.46
CA LEU A 155 4.34 -2.53 -0.64
C LEU A 155 4.87 -1.30 0.10
N PHE A 156 4.30 -0.12 -0.15
CA PHE A 156 4.76 1.11 0.50
C PHE A 156 4.53 1.10 2.00
N PHE A 157 3.46 0.44 2.47
CA PHE A 157 3.24 0.21 3.90
C PHE A 157 4.35 -0.65 4.51
N ALA A 158 4.67 -1.80 3.91
CA ALA A 158 5.72 -2.68 4.42
C ALA A 158 7.08 -1.97 4.41
N LEU A 159 7.40 -1.25 3.33
CA LEU A 159 8.62 -0.45 3.25
C LEU A 159 8.67 0.65 4.33
N SER A 160 7.57 1.38 4.52
CA SER A 160 7.45 2.40 5.59
C SER A 160 7.72 1.79 6.96
N PHE A 161 7.12 0.63 7.25
CA PHE A 161 7.27 -0.03 8.55
C PHE A 161 8.70 -0.56 8.76
N TYR A 162 9.29 -1.19 7.73
CA TYR A 162 10.68 -1.62 7.77
C TYR A 162 11.65 -0.46 8.02
N LEU A 163 11.48 0.66 7.32
CA LEU A 163 12.29 1.86 7.50
C LEU A 163 12.12 2.44 8.91
N LEU A 164 10.91 2.43 9.46
CA LEU A 164 10.65 2.89 10.82
C LEU A 164 11.41 2.05 11.86
N LEU A 165 11.32 0.72 11.73
CA LEU A 165 12.03 -0.21 12.61
C LEU A 165 13.55 -0.02 12.55
N ARG A 166 14.10 0.30 11.37
CA ARG A 166 15.52 0.61 11.18
C ARG A 166 15.89 1.98 11.73
N ALA A 167 15.03 2.99 11.56
CA ALA A 167 15.23 4.34 12.06
C ALA A 167 15.31 4.36 13.58
N PHE A 168 14.47 3.58 14.26
CA PHE A 168 14.51 3.43 15.70
C PHE A 168 15.82 2.80 16.21
N GLU A 169 16.38 1.81 15.50
CA GLU A 169 17.66 1.19 15.88
C GLU A 169 18.84 2.13 15.69
N ARG A 170 18.84 2.85 14.57
CA ARG A 170 19.95 3.74 14.17
C ARG A 170 19.84 5.16 14.72
N ARG A 171 18.69 5.50 15.31
CA ARG A 171 18.33 6.88 15.69
C ARG A 171 18.50 7.86 14.52
N ASP A 172 18.06 7.42 13.34
CA ASP A 172 18.28 8.11 12.07
C ASP A 172 17.04 8.92 11.67
N SER A 173 17.18 10.26 11.67
CA SER A 173 16.13 11.20 11.26
C SER A 173 15.70 11.02 9.81
N LEU A 174 16.63 10.67 8.90
CA LEU A 174 16.29 10.42 7.50
C LEU A 174 15.42 9.17 7.37
N GLY A 175 15.75 8.11 8.11
CA GLY A 175 14.92 6.91 8.21
C GLY A 175 13.49 7.19 8.70
N PHE A 176 13.33 8.04 9.72
CA PHE A 176 12.00 8.48 10.18
C PHE A 176 11.26 9.27 9.11
N PHE A 177 11.93 10.23 8.46
CA PHE A 177 11.35 11.02 7.38
C PHE A 177 10.89 10.15 6.19
N MET A 178 11.75 9.23 5.75
CA MET A 178 11.44 8.31 4.66
C MET A 178 10.30 7.37 5.04
N SER A 179 10.26 6.88 6.30
CA SER A 179 9.15 6.07 6.78
C SER A 179 7.81 6.83 6.70
N GLY A 180 7.74 8.07 7.19
CA GLY A 180 6.54 8.90 7.09
C GLY A 180 6.12 9.21 5.65
N SER A 181 7.11 9.44 4.77
CA SER A 181 6.90 9.66 3.34
C SER A 181 6.30 8.42 2.65
N PHE A 182 6.83 7.22 2.90
CA PHE A 182 6.26 5.99 2.35
C PHE A 182 4.91 5.63 2.97
N LEU A 183 4.64 6.02 4.22
CA LEU A 183 3.30 5.89 4.79
C LEU A 183 2.30 6.79 4.04
N ALA A 184 2.67 8.03 3.74
CA ALA A 184 1.85 8.92 2.92
C ALA A 184 1.57 8.28 1.55
N LEU A 185 2.60 7.78 0.87
CA LEU A 185 2.46 7.09 -0.41
C LEU A 185 1.50 5.90 -0.31
N SER A 186 1.67 5.03 0.69
CA SER A 186 0.73 3.93 0.97
C SER A 186 -0.72 4.42 1.02
N ASN A 187 -1.00 5.50 1.76
CA ASN A 187 -2.36 6.02 1.92
C ASN A 187 -2.89 6.82 0.73
N LEU A 188 -1.99 7.42 -0.08
CA LEU A 188 -2.31 7.97 -1.40
C LEU A 188 -2.57 6.88 -2.45
N SER A 189 -2.25 5.62 -2.17
CA SER A 189 -2.70 4.47 -2.97
C SER A 189 -3.99 3.89 -2.39
N ARG A 190 -4.00 3.60 -1.08
CA ARG A 190 -5.15 3.02 -0.38
C ARG A 190 -5.18 3.44 1.10
N PRO A 191 -6.25 4.10 1.57
CA PRO A 191 -6.29 4.73 2.90
C PRO A 191 -6.58 3.74 4.04
N LEU A 192 -5.85 2.62 4.11
CA LEU A 192 -6.06 1.60 5.13
C LEU A 192 -5.31 1.89 6.44
N THR A 193 -4.33 2.81 6.47
CA THR A 193 -3.25 2.73 7.47
C THR A 193 -2.86 4.04 8.18
N LEU A 194 -3.48 5.18 7.82
CA LEU A 194 -3.14 6.51 8.34
C LEU A 194 -3.04 6.60 9.87
N PHE A 195 -3.94 5.94 10.59
CA PHE A 195 -4.02 6.07 12.05
C PHE A 195 -3.35 4.93 12.83
N CYS A 196 -2.98 3.84 12.16
CA CYS A 196 -2.56 2.61 12.86
C CYS A 196 -1.04 2.45 12.95
N ILE A 197 -0.25 2.99 12.01
CA ILE A 197 1.18 2.64 11.96
C ILE A 197 1.99 3.22 13.14
N LEU A 198 1.73 4.46 13.54
CA LEU A 198 2.48 5.10 14.62
C LEU A 198 2.29 4.40 15.98
N PRO A 199 1.05 4.20 16.47
CA PRO A 199 0.86 3.49 17.72
C PRO A 199 1.35 2.05 17.63
N PHE A 200 1.10 1.33 16.53
CA PHE A 200 1.53 -0.05 16.37
C PHE A 200 3.06 -0.20 16.35
N SER A 201 3.77 0.70 15.66
CA SER A 201 5.23 0.67 15.57
C SER A 201 5.89 1.07 16.88
N VAL A 202 5.32 2.03 17.60
CA VAL A 202 5.78 2.40 18.95
C VAL A 202 5.52 1.24 19.92
N SER A 203 4.34 0.62 19.89
CA SER A 203 4.04 -0.54 20.71
C SER A 203 4.99 -1.70 20.45
N ILE A 204 5.23 -2.06 19.18
CA ILE A 204 6.18 -3.12 18.81
C ILE A 204 7.59 -2.77 19.26
N TYR A 205 8.03 -1.53 19.02
CA TYR A 205 9.37 -1.10 19.42
C TYR A 205 9.56 -1.20 20.94
N LEU A 206 8.59 -0.73 21.73
CA LEU A 206 8.62 -0.79 23.19
C LEU A 206 8.57 -2.23 23.72
N LEU A 207 7.78 -3.11 23.08
CA LEU A 207 7.65 -4.53 23.44
C LEU A 207 8.92 -5.33 23.16
N LEU A 208 9.58 -5.09 22.02
CA LEU A 208 10.73 -5.88 21.58
C LEU A 208 12.03 -5.53 22.29
N LYS A 209 12.25 -4.25 22.62
CA LYS A 209 13.53 -3.83 23.19
C LYS A 209 13.63 -3.99 24.70
N LYS A 210 12.51 -4.16 25.44
CA LYS A 210 12.43 -4.21 26.92
C LYS A 210 13.30 -3.16 27.66
N GLN A 211 13.70 -2.11 26.94
CA GLN A 211 14.45 -0.95 27.33
C GLN A 211 13.72 0.22 26.69
N SER A 212 13.55 1.31 27.42
CA SER A 212 12.90 2.47 26.85
C SER A 212 13.74 2.94 25.65
N ALA A 213 13.14 3.10 24.47
CA ALA A 213 13.58 4.26 23.71
C ALA A 213 13.36 5.41 24.67
N GLY A 214 14.44 6.09 25.06
CA GLY A 214 14.30 7.31 25.84
C GLY A 214 13.27 8.17 25.11
N SER A 215 12.33 8.76 25.84
CA SER A 215 11.26 9.59 25.29
C SER A 215 11.77 10.59 24.25
N ARG A 216 13.01 11.08 24.43
CA ARG A 216 13.76 11.90 23.47
C ARG A 216 13.90 11.30 22.06
N THR A 217 14.20 10.00 21.92
CA THR A 217 14.31 9.36 20.59
C THR A 217 12.97 9.29 19.87
N ILE A 218 11.89 8.98 20.59
CA ILE A 218 10.53 8.95 20.03
C ILE A 218 10.12 10.36 19.60
N ILE A 219 10.34 11.36 20.46
CA ILE A 219 10.01 12.76 20.18
C ILE A 219 10.84 13.28 18.98
N HIS A 220 12.15 13.00 18.96
CA HIS A 220 13.03 13.45 17.87
C HIS A 220 12.73 12.74 16.54
N GLY A 221 12.21 11.50 16.56
CA GLY A 221 11.78 10.79 15.36
C GLY A 221 10.39 11.20 14.86
N LEU A 222 9.51 11.65 15.76
CA LEU A 222 8.14 12.01 15.42
C LEU A 222 8.06 13.22 14.48
N ILE A 223 8.92 14.23 14.70
CA ILE A 223 8.97 15.44 13.86
C ILE A 223 9.34 15.11 12.41
N PRO A 224 10.49 14.47 12.10
CA PRO A 224 10.85 14.13 10.73
C PRO A 224 9.85 13.16 10.09
N PHE A 225 9.30 12.21 10.86
CA PHE A 225 8.24 11.32 10.38
C PHE A 225 6.99 12.11 9.96
N ALA A 226 6.47 12.98 10.83
CA ALA A 226 5.30 13.81 10.55
C ALA A 226 5.57 14.76 9.38
N LEU A 227 6.79 15.29 9.28
CA LEU A 227 7.21 16.13 8.16
C LEU A 227 7.18 15.37 6.83
N GLY A 228 7.73 14.15 6.78
CA GLY A 228 7.68 13.31 5.57
C GLY A 228 6.24 12.97 5.16
N LEU A 229 5.40 12.60 6.13
CA LEU A 229 3.98 12.36 5.91
C LEU A 229 3.28 13.61 5.35
N PHE A 230 3.53 14.77 5.96
CA PHE A 230 2.92 16.04 5.57
C PHE A 230 3.38 16.48 4.18
N LEU A 231 4.68 16.49 3.89
CA LEU A 231 5.19 16.97 2.60
C LEU A 231 4.69 16.13 1.41
N VAL A 232 4.47 14.84 1.60
CA VAL A 232 3.94 13.96 0.55
C VAL A 232 2.42 14.09 0.42
N THR A 233 1.67 14.20 1.52
CA THR A 233 0.19 14.30 1.46
C THR A 233 -0.32 15.71 1.14
N ALA A 234 0.38 16.76 1.57
CA ALA A 234 -0.10 18.14 1.46
C ALA A 234 -0.36 18.60 0.02
N PRO A 235 0.50 18.34 -0.99
CA PRO A 235 0.23 18.76 -2.37
C PRO A 235 -1.08 18.18 -2.90
N TRP A 236 -1.38 16.93 -2.55
CA TRP A 236 -2.62 16.29 -2.93
C TRP A 236 -3.83 16.91 -2.22
N ILE A 237 -3.75 17.14 -0.90
CA ILE A 237 -4.83 17.79 -0.15
C ILE A 237 -5.11 19.20 -0.67
N VAL A 238 -4.07 19.96 -1.03
CA VAL A 238 -4.22 21.29 -1.65
C VAL A 238 -4.97 21.19 -2.98
N ARG A 239 -4.64 20.22 -3.83
CA ARG A 239 -5.40 19.96 -5.07
C ARG A 239 -6.85 19.60 -4.77
N GLN A 240 -7.09 18.71 -3.81
CA GLN A 240 -8.46 18.31 -3.42
C GLN A 240 -9.27 19.52 -2.96
N LYS A 241 -8.66 20.44 -2.23
CA LYS A 241 -9.32 21.69 -1.83
C LYS A 241 -9.63 22.60 -3.01
N ALA A 242 -8.68 22.76 -3.94
CA ALA A 242 -8.83 23.64 -5.10
C ALA A 242 -9.84 23.11 -6.13
N VAL A 243 -9.86 21.79 -6.38
CA VAL A 243 -10.68 21.17 -7.43
C VAL A 243 -12.03 20.69 -6.90
N HIS A 244 -12.06 20.08 -5.72
CA HIS A 244 -13.25 19.41 -5.18
C HIS A 244 -13.85 20.10 -3.94
N GLY A 245 -13.14 21.09 -3.37
CA GLY A 245 -13.56 21.82 -2.17
C GLY A 245 -13.32 21.08 -0.84
N ILE A 246 -12.77 19.87 -0.89
CA ILE A 246 -12.62 18.96 0.27
C ILE A 246 -11.21 18.98 0.86
N LEU A 247 -11.07 18.61 2.13
CA LEU A 247 -9.78 18.51 2.85
C LEU A 247 -9.36 17.06 3.13
N THR A 248 -10.01 16.10 2.50
CA THR A 248 -9.74 14.67 2.60
C THR A 248 -8.85 14.19 1.44
N ILE A 249 -8.25 13.02 1.58
CA ILE A 249 -7.42 12.39 0.53
C ILE A 249 -8.28 11.90 -0.65
N SER A 250 -9.60 11.80 -0.50
CA SER A 250 -10.50 11.53 -1.62
C SER A 250 -11.93 11.96 -1.33
N ASP A 251 -12.65 12.24 -2.41
CA ASP A 251 -14.10 12.47 -2.49
C ASP A 251 -14.97 11.24 -2.21
N LYS A 252 -14.36 10.09 -1.90
CA LYS A 252 -15.00 8.87 -1.43
C LYS A 252 -14.48 8.44 -0.06
N THR A 253 -14.14 9.40 0.80
CA THR A 253 -13.63 9.10 2.15
C THR A 253 -14.77 8.80 3.11
N ALA A 254 -15.91 9.48 2.94
CA ALA A 254 -17.10 9.30 3.76
C ALA A 254 -17.97 8.10 3.33
N ASP A 255 -17.82 7.62 2.09
CA ASP A 255 -18.67 6.58 1.50
C ASP A 255 -18.83 5.35 2.38
N SER A 256 -17.72 4.78 2.83
CA SER A 256 -17.75 3.56 3.65
C SER A 256 -18.38 3.80 5.02
N PHE A 257 -18.17 4.97 5.62
CA PHE A 257 -18.77 5.30 6.91
C PHE A 257 -20.26 5.51 6.79
N TYR A 258 -20.69 6.34 5.85
CA TYR A 258 -22.11 6.58 5.61
C TYR A 258 -22.83 5.29 5.23
N ALA A 259 -22.26 4.50 4.32
CA ALA A 259 -22.84 3.23 3.90
C ALA A 259 -23.03 2.26 5.07
N ALA A 260 -22.03 2.15 5.95
CA ALA A 260 -22.12 1.33 7.16
C ALA A 260 -23.19 1.84 8.15
N THR A 261 -23.42 3.15 8.22
CA THR A 261 -24.44 3.76 9.09
C THR A 261 -25.80 3.97 8.42
N SER A 262 -25.93 3.64 7.13
CA SER A 262 -27.16 3.91 6.37
C SER A 262 -28.32 3.10 6.95
N PRO A 263 -29.44 3.74 7.36
CA PRO A 263 -30.52 3.06 8.10
C PRO A 263 -31.15 1.88 7.36
N GLY A 264 -31.10 1.87 6.02
CA GLY A 264 -31.77 0.86 5.20
C GLY A 264 -30.91 -0.34 4.77
N ARG A 265 -29.58 -0.19 4.63
CA ARG A 265 -28.73 -1.24 4.03
C ARG A 265 -27.56 -1.66 4.91
N GLY A 266 -26.89 -0.73 5.59
CA GLY A 266 -25.68 -1.04 6.38
C GLY A 266 -24.46 -1.49 5.56
N PHE A 267 -24.49 -1.38 4.23
CA PHE A 267 -23.36 -1.62 3.32
C PHE A 267 -23.48 -0.76 2.06
N TRP A 268 -22.37 -0.63 1.31
CA TRP A 268 -22.32 0.22 0.12
C TRP A 268 -23.05 -0.42 -1.06
N THR A 269 -23.89 0.36 -1.74
CA THR A 269 -24.59 0.02 -2.99
C THR A 269 -24.65 1.25 -3.89
N GLN A 270 -24.93 1.07 -5.18
CA GLN A 270 -25.15 2.21 -6.09
C GLN A 270 -26.26 3.15 -5.61
N GLU A 271 -27.31 2.60 -4.99
CA GLU A 271 -28.42 3.39 -4.46
C GLU A 271 -27.99 4.21 -3.23
N THR A 272 -27.12 3.65 -2.37
CA THR A 272 -26.51 4.37 -1.24
C THR A 272 -25.59 5.48 -1.74
N ASP A 273 -24.84 5.25 -2.82
CA ASP A 273 -24.00 6.27 -3.49
C ASP A 273 -24.86 7.43 -4.01
N MET A 274 -25.97 7.12 -4.67
CA MET A 274 -26.92 8.12 -5.17
C MET A 274 -27.57 8.93 -4.04
N GLU A 275 -27.85 8.31 -2.90
CA GLU A 275 -28.37 8.99 -1.70
C GLU A 275 -27.33 9.96 -1.12
N MET A 276 -26.08 9.52 -0.96
CA MET A 276 -24.98 10.38 -0.50
C MET A 276 -24.80 11.61 -1.39
N LEU A 277 -24.83 11.41 -2.71
CA LEU A 277 -24.74 12.49 -3.69
C LEU A 277 -25.89 13.50 -3.55
N ARG A 278 -27.12 13.03 -3.31
CA ARG A 278 -28.29 13.90 -3.05
C ARG A 278 -28.14 14.69 -1.76
N LEU A 279 -27.52 14.11 -0.73
CA LEU A 279 -27.27 14.75 0.57
C LEU A 279 -26.01 15.63 0.57
N GLY A 280 -25.25 15.67 -0.53
CA GLY A 280 -24.01 16.45 -0.64
C GLY A 280 -22.86 15.88 0.18
N ILE A 281 -22.91 14.59 0.53
CA ILE A 281 -21.86 13.89 1.28
C ILE A 281 -20.72 13.52 0.32
N LYS A 282 -19.48 13.86 0.69
CA LYS A 282 -18.22 13.62 -0.05
C LYS A 282 -17.10 13.22 0.92
#